data_AF-A0A3M4J811-F1
#
_entry.id   AF-A0A3M4J811-F1
#
_cell.length_a   1.000
_cell.length_b   1.000
_cell.length_c   1.000
_cell.angle_alpha   90.00
_cell.angle_beta   90.00
_cell.angle_gamma   90.00
#
_symmetry.space_group_name_H-M   'P 1'
#
loop_
_entity.id
_entity.type
_entity.pdbx_description
1 polymer ?
#
loop_
_entity_poly.entity_id
_entity_poly.type
_entity_poly.pdbx_seq_one_letter_code
_entity_poly.pdbx_strand_id
1 'polypeptide(L)'
;VTIVTNPITLNPLIQVCDAGQIVELEAGSLGTEEMHWSLKDPVPGESGVLEPSPLADGDHRYVAAQQVSGKTYLLDQIVVTSGQASVSSWVLVKHQTPLLTVKVVRTVEVSEVLEVAKVGKPVDVVTIRADQVQLQAFTDGVTPVCVEWRIGAGSGSISDGLYTPDISSTDRFVLIFAEADHPLFFVEGHIILPLPVDGFATELELMKGKEVPAS
;
A
#
# COMPACT_ATOMS: atom_id res chain seq x y z
N VAL A 1 9.76 -29.51 -11.18
CA VAL A 1 9.88 -29.02 -9.79
C VAL A 1 9.39 -27.59 -9.80
N THR A 2 8.28 -27.30 -9.12
CA THR A 2 7.70 -25.95 -9.03
C THR A 2 7.97 -25.47 -7.62
N ILE A 3 8.82 -24.45 -7.46
CA ILE A 3 9.11 -23.85 -6.16
C ILE A 3 7.96 -22.89 -5.88
N VAL A 4 7.11 -23.21 -4.91
CA VAL A 4 6.14 -22.24 -4.39
C VAL A 4 6.92 -21.29 -3.49
N THR A 5 7.03 -20.03 -3.91
CA THR A 5 7.89 -19.01 -3.28
C THR A 5 7.31 -18.43 -2.00
N ASN A 6 6.01 -18.61 -1.74
CA ASN A 6 5.40 -18.19 -0.48
C ASN A 6 4.39 -19.24 0.01
N PRO A 7 4.65 -19.97 1.10
CA PRO A 7 3.77 -21.04 1.56
C PRO A 7 2.54 -20.51 2.30
N ILE A 8 2.45 -19.20 2.54
CA ILE A 8 1.32 -18.54 3.22
C ILE A 8 0.69 -17.50 2.29
N THR A 9 -0.63 -17.49 2.21
CA THR A 9 -1.44 -16.42 1.62
C THR A 9 -2.19 -15.68 2.71
N LEU A 10 -2.38 -14.38 2.53
CA LEU A 10 -3.17 -13.55 3.44
C LEU A 10 -3.99 -12.54 2.62
N ASN A 11 -5.29 -12.47 2.91
CA ASN A 11 -6.24 -11.59 2.23
C ASN A 11 -7.11 -10.83 3.25
N PRO A 12 -7.49 -9.57 2.97
CA PRO A 12 -6.93 -8.71 1.92
C PRO A 12 -5.46 -8.36 2.16
N LEU A 13 -4.78 -7.87 1.12
CA LEU A 13 -3.42 -7.32 1.24
C LEU A 13 -3.41 -6.00 2.01
N ILE A 14 -4.31 -5.10 1.64
CA ILE A 14 -4.53 -3.84 2.33
C ILE A 14 -6.03 -3.57 2.30
N GLN A 15 -6.56 -3.10 3.43
CA GLN A 15 -7.95 -2.65 3.54
C GLN A 15 -7.99 -1.24 4.12
N VAL A 16 -8.83 -0.39 3.54
CA VAL A 16 -9.17 0.91 4.14
C VAL A 16 -10.53 0.77 4.81
N CYS A 17 -10.65 1.23 6.06
CA CYS A 17 -11.91 1.25 6.80
C CYS A 17 -12.02 2.52 7.66
N ASP A 18 -13.21 2.78 8.18
CA ASP A 18 -13.42 3.85 9.18
C ASP A 18 -13.18 3.32 10.60
N ALA A 19 -12.85 4.22 11.53
CA ALA A 19 -12.72 3.87 12.95
C ALA A 19 -13.96 3.13 13.48
N GLY A 20 -13.74 2.12 14.31
CA GLY A 20 -14.77 1.23 14.85
C GLY A 20 -15.32 0.19 13.87
N GLN A 21 -14.88 0.15 12.61
CA GLN A 21 -15.28 -0.89 11.66
C GLN A 21 -14.49 -2.19 11.83
N ILE A 22 -15.06 -3.26 11.27
CA ILE A 22 -14.47 -4.60 11.27
C ILE A 22 -13.99 -4.94 9.85
N VAL A 23 -12.84 -5.60 9.76
CA VAL A 23 -12.28 -6.16 8.53
C VAL A 23 -12.08 -7.66 8.73
N GLU A 24 -12.73 -8.47 7.91
CA GLU A 24 -12.48 -9.92 7.88
C GLU A 24 -11.14 -10.22 7.18
N LEU A 25 -10.43 -11.20 7.71
CA LEU A 25 -9.10 -11.61 7.28
C LEU A 25 -9.07 -13.11 7.08
N GLU A 26 -8.41 -13.55 6.01
CA GLU A 26 -8.25 -14.95 5.68
C GLU A 26 -6.79 -15.27 5.41
N ALA A 27 -6.24 -16.25 6.12
CA ALA A 27 -4.94 -16.83 5.77
C ALA A 27 -5.09 -18.27 5.27
N GLY A 28 -4.15 -18.67 4.44
CA GLY A 28 -4.01 -20.05 3.98
C GLY A 28 -2.55 -20.44 4.02
N SER A 29 -2.26 -21.69 4.40
CA SER A 29 -0.91 -22.25 4.39
C SER A 29 -0.88 -23.55 3.59
N LEU A 30 0.18 -23.78 2.82
CA LEU A 30 0.45 -25.08 2.20
C LEU A 30 1.05 -26.09 3.19
N GLY A 31 1.56 -25.60 4.33
CA GLY A 31 2.05 -26.42 5.42
C GLY A 31 0.93 -26.89 6.35
N THR A 32 1.28 -27.83 7.25
CA THR A 32 0.40 -28.27 8.34
C THR A 32 0.72 -27.57 9.66
N GLU A 33 1.65 -26.62 9.65
CA GLU A 33 2.05 -25.86 10.83
C GLU A 33 0.95 -24.88 11.23
N GLU A 34 0.86 -24.60 12.53
CA GLU A 34 -0.09 -23.63 13.06
C GLU A 34 0.27 -22.21 12.60
N MET A 35 -0.76 -21.44 12.25
CA MET A 35 -0.60 -20.03 11.87
C MET A 35 -0.75 -19.14 13.11
N HIS A 36 0.23 -18.26 13.31
CA HIS A 36 0.21 -17.28 14.39
C HIS A 36 -0.05 -15.89 13.83
N TRP A 37 -1.06 -15.23 14.41
CA TRP A 37 -1.51 -13.89 14.02
C TRP A 37 -1.09 -12.86 15.05
N SER A 38 -0.60 -11.71 14.58
CA SER A 38 -0.22 -10.60 15.46
C SER A 38 -0.33 -9.25 14.77
N LEU A 39 -0.48 -8.19 15.56
CA LEU A 39 -0.22 -6.83 15.12
C LEU A 39 1.26 -6.53 15.36
N LYS A 40 1.93 -5.99 14.35
CA LYS A 40 3.30 -5.51 14.47
C LYS A 40 3.29 -4.11 15.08
N ASP A 41 4.04 -3.94 16.17
CA ASP A 41 4.25 -2.67 16.87
C ASP A 41 2.95 -1.87 17.15
N PRO A 42 1.91 -2.48 17.77
CA PRO A 42 0.63 -1.82 17.99
C PRO A 42 0.76 -0.62 18.94
N VAL A 43 0.03 0.46 18.65
CA VAL A 43 -0.02 1.68 19.45
C VAL A 43 -1.15 1.56 20.49
N PRO A 44 -0.85 1.53 21.80
CA PRO A 44 -1.86 1.35 22.84
C PRO A 44 -2.97 2.41 22.78
N GLY A 45 -4.22 1.95 22.73
CA GLY A 45 -5.40 2.82 22.68
C GLY A 45 -5.72 3.39 21.30
N GLU A 46 -4.89 3.13 20.29
CA GLU A 46 -5.08 3.63 18.93
C GLU A 46 -5.19 2.50 17.92
N SER A 47 -4.30 1.49 18.00
CA SER A 47 -4.39 0.29 17.16
C SER A 47 -5.63 -0.52 17.46
N GLY A 48 -6.11 -1.22 16.42
CA GLY A 48 -7.20 -2.16 16.55
C GLY A 48 -6.80 -3.43 17.28
N VAL A 49 -7.70 -4.41 17.26
CA VAL A 49 -7.51 -5.71 17.90
C VAL A 49 -7.78 -6.82 16.90
N LEU A 50 -6.95 -7.87 16.92
CA LEU A 50 -7.19 -9.10 16.17
C LEU A 50 -7.98 -10.08 17.05
N GLU A 51 -9.05 -10.61 16.48
CA GLU A 51 -9.92 -11.59 17.14
C GLU A 51 -10.24 -12.73 16.16
N PRO A 52 -10.55 -13.94 16.64
CA PRO A 52 -11.14 -14.99 15.80
C PRO A 52 -12.44 -14.50 15.16
N SER A 53 -12.66 -14.86 13.90
CA SER A 53 -13.92 -14.53 13.24
C SER A 53 -15.09 -15.32 13.84
N PRO A 54 -16.27 -14.72 14.06
CA PRO A 54 -17.46 -15.44 14.49
C PRO A 54 -18.18 -16.17 13.33
N LEU A 55 -17.72 -15.99 12.09
CA LEU A 55 -18.30 -16.63 10.91
C LEU A 55 -17.87 -18.10 10.84
N ALA A 56 -18.75 -18.98 10.34
CA ALA A 56 -18.51 -20.43 10.32
C ALA A 56 -17.25 -20.83 9.52
N ASP A 57 -16.93 -20.07 8.46
CA ASP A 57 -15.76 -20.27 7.61
C ASP A 57 -14.74 -19.12 7.73
N GLY A 58 -14.92 -18.23 8.73
CA GLY A 58 -14.03 -17.10 8.94
C GLY A 58 -12.80 -17.48 9.75
N ASP A 59 -11.65 -16.93 9.39
CA ASP A 59 -10.38 -17.19 10.09
C ASP A 59 -10.21 -16.17 11.24
N HIS A 60 -9.84 -14.94 10.90
CA HIS A 60 -9.66 -13.85 11.85
C HIS A 60 -10.37 -12.59 11.38
N ARG A 61 -10.56 -11.65 12.31
CA ARG A 61 -11.03 -10.31 11.99
C ARG A 61 -10.18 -9.28 12.73
N TYR A 62 -10.00 -8.14 12.09
CA TYR A 62 -9.47 -6.95 12.70
C TYR A 62 -10.62 -6.03 13.10
N VAL A 63 -10.64 -5.60 14.35
CA VAL A 63 -11.60 -4.64 14.89
C VAL A 63 -10.88 -3.31 15.09
N ALA A 64 -11.18 -2.32 14.25
CA ALA A 64 -10.57 -1.01 14.33
C ALA A 64 -10.91 -0.32 15.66
N ALA A 65 -9.94 0.39 16.24
CA ALA A 65 -10.19 1.18 17.43
C ALA A 65 -11.22 2.31 17.16
N GLN A 66 -11.74 2.88 18.25
CA GLN A 66 -12.59 4.05 18.18
C GLN A 66 -11.82 5.28 17.68
N GLN A 67 -12.56 6.30 17.25
CA GLN A 67 -11.97 7.53 16.73
C GLN A 67 -10.98 8.16 17.71
N VAL A 68 -9.78 8.52 17.23
CA VAL A 68 -8.73 9.20 17.98
C VAL A 68 -8.71 10.66 17.52
N SER A 69 -8.73 11.59 18.46
CA SER A 69 -8.76 13.02 18.15
C SER A 69 -7.43 13.48 17.56
N GLY A 70 -7.47 14.34 16.54
CA GLY A 70 -6.29 14.95 15.93
C GLY A 70 -5.47 14.04 15.01
N LYS A 71 -5.99 12.85 14.67
CA LYS A 71 -5.34 11.89 13.77
C LYS A 71 -6.25 11.60 12.59
N THR A 72 -5.73 11.70 11.36
CA THR A 72 -6.50 11.34 10.14
C THR A 72 -6.45 9.84 9.92
N TYR A 73 -5.25 9.25 9.99
CA TYR A 73 -5.02 7.85 9.70
C TYR A 73 -4.26 7.14 10.82
N LEU A 74 -4.55 5.86 10.97
CA LEU A 74 -3.66 4.88 11.61
C LEU A 74 -3.45 3.73 10.63
N LEU A 75 -2.20 3.28 10.48
CA LEU A 75 -1.86 2.13 9.67
C LEU A 75 -1.38 1.02 10.58
N ASP A 76 -2.19 -0.03 10.70
CA ASP A 76 -1.81 -1.23 11.42
C ASP A 76 -1.28 -2.28 10.44
N GLN A 77 -0.17 -2.94 10.80
CA GLN A 77 0.38 -4.07 10.06
C GLN A 77 0.06 -5.37 10.80
N ILE A 78 -0.67 -6.24 10.13
CA ILE A 78 -0.97 -7.59 10.59
C ILE A 78 0.08 -8.53 10.03
N VAL A 79 0.66 -9.37 10.88
CA VAL A 79 1.67 -10.34 10.51
C VAL A 79 1.16 -11.74 10.82
N VAL A 80 1.21 -12.61 9.82
CA VAL A 80 0.88 -14.03 9.95
C VAL A 80 2.13 -14.85 9.68
N THR A 81 2.48 -15.73 10.62
CA THR A 81 3.64 -16.62 10.52
C THR A 81 3.23 -18.08 10.57
N SER A 82 3.88 -18.93 9.78
CA SER A 82 3.76 -20.40 9.78
C SER A 82 5.17 -20.97 9.59
N GLY A 83 5.73 -21.56 10.64
CA GLY A 83 7.12 -22.03 10.66
C GLY A 83 8.12 -20.93 10.35
N GLN A 84 8.83 -21.04 9.23
CA GLN A 84 9.82 -20.06 8.78
C GLN A 84 9.25 -18.98 7.85
N ALA A 85 7.99 -19.13 7.42
CA ALA A 85 7.36 -18.18 6.51
C ALA A 85 6.58 -17.11 7.27
N SER A 86 6.53 -15.92 6.67
CA SER A 86 5.80 -14.76 7.19
C SER A 86 5.18 -13.98 6.04
N VAL A 87 3.96 -13.52 6.23
CA VAL A 87 3.26 -12.62 5.30
C VAL A 87 2.60 -11.49 6.09
N SER A 88 2.38 -10.35 5.45
CA SER A 88 1.72 -9.20 6.06
C SER A 88 0.50 -8.75 5.29
N SER A 89 -0.43 -8.20 6.05
CA SER A 89 -1.58 -7.43 5.58
C SER A 89 -1.58 -6.09 6.31
N TRP A 90 -2.21 -5.09 5.73
CA TRP A 90 -2.28 -3.74 6.28
C TRP A 90 -3.73 -3.29 6.40
N VAL A 91 -4.06 -2.63 7.50
CA VAL A 91 -5.36 -1.96 7.66
C VAL A 91 -5.11 -0.48 7.88
N LEU A 92 -5.56 0.34 6.92
CA LEU A 92 -5.55 1.78 7.01
C LEU A 92 -6.88 2.26 7.60
N VAL A 93 -6.87 2.59 8.89
CA VAL A 93 -8.03 3.11 9.60
C VAL A 93 -8.12 4.62 9.42
N LYS A 94 -9.25 5.10 8.89
CA LYS A 94 -9.60 6.52 8.85
C LYS A 94 -10.24 6.90 10.17
N HIS A 95 -9.51 7.65 11.00
CA HIS A 95 -10.08 8.26 12.20
C HIS A 95 -10.79 9.58 11.88
N GLN A 96 -10.47 10.24 10.77
CA GLN A 96 -11.20 11.42 10.28
C GLN A 96 -11.34 11.37 8.75
N THR A 97 -12.31 12.12 8.22
CA THR A 97 -12.47 12.25 6.76
C THR A 97 -11.25 12.95 6.17
N PRO A 98 -10.53 12.32 5.24
CA PRO A 98 -9.39 12.95 4.57
C PRO A 98 -9.84 14.12 3.72
N LEU A 99 -9.09 15.23 3.78
CA LEU A 99 -9.40 16.46 3.05
C LEU A 99 -8.49 16.68 1.84
N LEU A 100 -7.44 15.87 1.68
CA LEU A 100 -6.67 15.79 0.44
C LEU A 100 -7.09 14.59 -0.40
N THR A 101 -7.29 14.84 -1.68
CA THR A 101 -7.39 13.81 -2.71
C THR A 101 -6.06 13.71 -3.45
N VAL A 102 -5.46 12.52 -3.49
CA VAL A 102 -4.25 12.25 -4.27
C VAL A 102 -4.64 11.54 -5.56
N LYS A 103 -4.07 11.95 -6.70
CA LYS A 103 -4.39 11.39 -8.02
C LYS A 103 -3.13 11.10 -8.82
N VAL A 104 -3.23 10.12 -9.71
CA VAL A 104 -2.24 9.90 -10.77
C VAL A 104 -2.37 11.02 -11.80
N VAL A 105 -1.26 11.64 -12.19
CA VAL A 105 -1.21 12.65 -13.27
C VAL A 105 -0.67 12.02 -14.54
N ARG A 106 0.43 11.27 -14.42
CA ARG A 106 1.05 10.57 -15.55
C ARG A 106 1.93 9.43 -15.05
N THR A 107 2.15 8.46 -15.92
CA THR A 107 3.18 7.44 -15.78
C THR A 107 4.39 7.87 -16.62
N VAL A 108 5.59 7.65 -16.12
CA VAL A 108 6.85 7.90 -16.83
C VAL A 108 7.46 6.55 -17.13
N GLU A 109 7.54 6.20 -18.41
CA GLU A 109 8.18 4.96 -18.82
C GLU A 109 9.69 5.03 -18.55
N VAL A 110 10.20 4.07 -17.79
CA VAL A 110 11.63 3.96 -17.47
C VAL A 110 12.06 2.54 -17.75
N SER A 111 12.99 2.38 -18.68
CA SER A 111 13.60 1.10 -19.00
C SER A 111 15.05 1.09 -18.56
N GLU A 112 15.40 0.19 -17.66
CA GLU A 112 16.77 -0.12 -17.32
C GLU A 112 17.23 -1.34 -18.11
N VAL A 113 18.46 -1.27 -18.62
CA VAL A 113 19.08 -2.36 -19.37
C VAL A 113 20.08 -3.04 -18.45
N LEU A 114 19.76 -4.26 -18.03
CA LEU A 114 20.66 -5.11 -17.27
C LEU A 114 21.37 -6.08 -18.21
N GLU A 115 22.69 -5.95 -18.26
CA GLU A 115 23.57 -6.88 -18.96
C GLU A 115 23.89 -8.06 -18.04
N VAL A 116 23.33 -9.23 -18.33
CA VAL A 116 23.60 -10.45 -17.56
C VAL A 116 24.70 -11.24 -18.26
N ALA A 117 25.93 -11.11 -17.75
CA ALA A 117 27.06 -11.90 -18.21
C ALA A 117 26.89 -13.37 -17.78
N LYS A 118 26.78 -14.28 -18.76
CA LYS A 118 26.82 -15.73 -18.54
C LYS A 118 28.22 -16.25 -18.86
N VAL A 119 28.82 -17.01 -17.95
CA VAL A 119 30.15 -17.62 -18.16
C VAL A 119 30.11 -18.50 -19.42
N GLY A 120 30.92 -18.14 -20.42
CA GLY A 120 31.07 -18.90 -21.67
C GLY A 120 29.95 -18.72 -22.72
N LYS A 121 29.04 -17.75 -22.55
CA LYS A 121 27.96 -17.43 -23.51
C LYS A 121 27.90 -15.92 -23.81
N PRO A 122 27.30 -15.50 -24.94
CA PRO A 122 27.00 -14.09 -25.18
C PRO A 122 26.14 -13.53 -24.04
N VAL A 123 26.37 -12.25 -23.72
CA VAL A 123 25.63 -11.49 -22.69
C VAL A 123 24.16 -11.46 -23.06
N ASP A 124 23.29 -11.89 -22.14
CA ASP A 124 21.85 -11.69 -22.30
C ASP A 124 21.52 -10.28 -21.81
N VAL A 125 20.93 -9.48 -22.70
CA VAL A 125 20.44 -8.14 -22.36
C VAL A 125 19.00 -8.31 -21.87
N VAL A 126 18.76 -8.03 -20.58
CA VAL A 126 17.44 -8.04 -19.98
C VAL A 126 17.00 -6.60 -19.77
N THR A 127 15.96 -6.17 -20.47
CA THR A 127 15.33 -4.88 -20.20
C THR A 127 14.33 -5.07 -19.06
N ILE A 128 14.53 -4.34 -17.97
CA ILE A 128 13.59 -4.27 -16.84
C ILE A 128 12.89 -2.92 -16.91
N ARG A 129 11.55 -2.92 -16.80
CA ARG A 129 10.76 -1.70 -16.68
C ARG A 129 10.62 -1.31 -15.21
N ALA A 130 10.82 -0.04 -14.93
CA ALA A 130 10.74 0.58 -13.61
C ALA A 130 9.85 1.82 -13.67
N ASP A 131 8.71 1.69 -14.34
CA ASP A 131 7.85 2.83 -14.68
C ASP A 131 7.46 3.61 -13.41
N GLN A 132 7.66 4.92 -13.46
CA GLN A 132 7.41 5.82 -12.34
C GLN A 132 6.01 6.42 -12.44
N VAL A 133 5.45 6.87 -11.31
CA VAL A 133 4.13 7.49 -11.27
C VAL A 133 4.24 8.90 -10.70
N GLN A 134 3.83 9.89 -11.48
CA GLN A 134 3.67 11.26 -11.00
C GLN A 134 2.29 11.40 -10.34
N LEU A 135 2.31 11.78 -9.07
CA LEU A 135 1.15 12.07 -8.26
C LEU A 135 0.99 13.57 -8.06
N GLN A 136 -0.24 13.98 -7.77
CA GLN A 136 -0.57 15.33 -7.33
C GLN A 136 -1.70 15.28 -6.29
N ALA A 137 -1.57 16.10 -5.24
CA ALA A 137 -2.58 16.28 -4.21
C ALA A 137 -3.49 17.46 -4.56
N PHE A 138 -4.75 17.37 -4.15
CA PHE A 138 -5.77 18.37 -4.37
C PHE A 138 -6.62 18.56 -3.11
N THR A 139 -6.91 19.81 -2.77
CA THR A 139 -7.92 20.19 -1.76
C THR A 139 -8.89 21.17 -2.42
N ASP A 140 -10.19 20.89 -2.35
CA ASP A 140 -11.24 21.71 -2.98
C ASP A 140 -10.98 22.07 -4.47
N GLY A 141 -10.34 21.16 -5.21
CA GLY A 141 -10.01 21.34 -6.62
C GLY A 141 -8.74 22.16 -6.91
N VAL A 142 -8.05 22.64 -5.87
CA VAL A 142 -6.80 23.41 -5.97
C VAL A 142 -5.63 22.55 -5.51
N THR A 143 -4.46 22.73 -6.13
CA THR A 143 -3.21 22.11 -5.67
C THR A 143 -2.67 22.90 -4.48
N PRO A 144 -2.57 22.29 -3.29
CA PRO A 144 -1.97 22.95 -2.14
C PRO A 144 -0.48 23.19 -2.34
N VAL A 145 0.06 24.21 -1.67
CA VAL A 145 1.50 24.48 -1.62
C VAL A 145 2.18 23.56 -0.60
N CYS A 146 3.46 23.28 -0.80
CA CYS A 146 4.31 22.55 0.16
C CYS A 146 3.72 21.18 0.59
N VAL A 147 3.42 20.32 -0.38
CA VAL A 147 2.95 18.95 -0.09
C VAL A 147 4.12 18.09 0.36
N GLU A 148 4.02 17.53 1.56
CA GLU A 148 4.92 16.51 2.06
C GLU A 148 4.42 15.12 1.65
N TRP A 149 5.34 14.28 1.19
CA TRP A 149 5.03 12.94 0.68
C TRP A 149 5.76 11.89 1.50
N ARG A 150 5.09 10.78 1.81
CA ARG A 150 5.72 9.63 2.48
C ARG A 150 5.13 8.31 2.04
N ILE A 151 5.96 7.26 2.04
CA ILE A 151 5.51 5.88 1.89
C ILE A 151 5.03 5.37 3.24
N GLY A 152 3.80 4.85 3.27
CA GLY A 152 3.20 4.20 4.43
C GLY A 152 3.46 2.70 4.48
N ALA A 153 3.36 2.03 3.34
CA ALA A 153 3.61 0.60 3.18
C ALA A 153 4.03 0.31 1.73
N GLY A 154 4.75 -0.80 1.54
CA GLY A 154 5.42 -1.14 0.28
C GLY A 154 6.81 -0.50 0.17
N SER A 155 7.53 -0.87 -0.88
CA SER A 155 8.90 -0.46 -1.16
C SER A 155 8.98 0.61 -2.23
N GLY A 156 10.11 1.31 -2.32
CA GLY A 156 10.36 2.38 -3.29
C GLY A 156 10.70 3.71 -2.61
N SER A 157 10.60 4.80 -3.38
CA SER A 157 10.82 6.14 -2.88
C SER A 157 9.85 7.13 -3.51
N ILE A 158 9.60 8.25 -2.83
CA ILE A 158 8.79 9.35 -3.36
C ILE A 158 9.48 10.68 -3.08
N SER A 159 9.56 11.54 -4.10
CA SER A 159 10.04 12.91 -4.01
C SER A 159 9.21 13.79 -4.92
N ASP A 160 8.74 14.93 -4.44
CA ASP A 160 7.95 15.90 -5.22
C ASP A 160 6.77 15.25 -5.99
N GLY A 161 6.09 14.30 -5.34
CA GLY A 161 4.99 13.54 -5.91
C GLY A 161 5.39 12.49 -6.95
N LEU A 162 6.67 12.35 -7.31
CA LEU A 162 7.15 11.31 -8.20
C LEU A 162 7.51 10.05 -7.41
N TYR A 163 6.68 9.01 -7.53
CA TYR A 163 6.95 7.70 -6.97
C TYR A 163 7.86 6.88 -7.91
N THR A 164 8.94 6.34 -7.35
CA THR A 164 9.89 5.44 -8.00
C THR A 164 9.84 4.06 -7.33
N PRO A 165 9.40 3.00 -8.04
CA PRO A 165 9.38 1.65 -7.50
C PRO A 165 10.77 1.11 -7.16
N ASP A 166 10.85 0.26 -6.14
CA ASP A 166 12.01 -0.61 -5.94
C ASP A 166 11.86 -1.87 -6.80
N ILE A 167 12.64 -1.96 -7.88
CA ILE A 167 12.58 -3.08 -8.84
C ILE A 167 12.97 -4.43 -8.23
N SER A 168 13.63 -4.44 -7.07
CA SER A 168 14.02 -5.66 -6.37
C SER A 168 12.96 -6.17 -5.40
N SER A 169 11.94 -5.35 -5.13
CA SER A 169 10.86 -5.69 -4.21
C SER A 169 9.82 -6.62 -4.84
N THR A 170 9.21 -7.46 -4.01
CA THR A 170 8.06 -8.30 -4.36
C THR A 170 6.73 -7.72 -3.88
N ASP A 171 6.73 -6.47 -3.43
CA ASP A 171 5.51 -5.81 -2.98
C ASP A 171 4.50 -5.70 -4.11
N ARG A 172 3.22 -5.91 -3.76
CA ARG A 172 2.10 -5.92 -4.71
C ARG A 172 1.33 -4.60 -4.72
N PHE A 173 1.62 -3.71 -3.79
CA PHE A 173 1.08 -2.36 -3.71
C PHE A 173 2.06 -1.42 -3.01
N VAL A 174 1.86 -0.12 -3.19
CA VAL A 174 2.44 0.91 -2.33
C VAL A 174 1.32 1.81 -1.80
N LEU A 175 1.35 2.09 -0.51
CA LEU A 175 0.52 3.11 0.13
C LEU A 175 1.34 4.38 0.26
N ILE A 176 0.86 5.48 -0.32
CA ILE A 176 1.52 6.77 -0.29
C ILE A 176 0.60 7.77 0.37
N PHE A 177 1.13 8.53 1.33
CA PHE A 177 0.44 9.65 1.96
C PHE A 177 0.94 10.97 1.39
N ALA A 178 0.02 11.94 1.34
CA ALA A 178 0.29 13.33 1.07
C ALA A 178 -0.26 14.17 2.22
N GLU A 179 0.54 15.11 2.69
CA GLU A 179 0.19 16.01 3.78
C GLU A 179 0.45 17.44 3.34
N ALA A 180 -0.42 18.37 3.71
CA ALA A 180 -0.23 19.78 3.40
C ALA A 180 -0.77 20.67 4.52
N ASP A 181 -0.15 21.83 4.68
CA ASP A 181 -0.63 22.87 5.57
C ASP A 181 -1.91 23.50 5.02
N HIS A 182 -2.94 23.55 5.87
CA HIS A 182 -4.09 24.42 5.67
C HIS A 182 -4.09 25.50 6.78
N PRO A 183 -4.57 26.74 6.54
CA PRO A 183 -4.47 27.83 7.51
C PRO A 183 -5.02 27.57 8.91
N LEU A 184 -5.83 26.52 9.11
CA LEU A 184 -6.49 26.19 10.38
C LEU A 184 -6.18 24.78 10.90
N PHE A 185 -5.63 23.88 10.09
CA PHE A 185 -5.40 22.46 10.42
C PHE A 185 -4.44 21.84 9.39
N PHE A 186 -3.92 20.65 9.66
CA PHE A 186 -3.22 19.86 8.65
C PHE A 186 -4.22 19.04 7.86
N VAL A 187 -4.01 18.94 6.55
CA VAL A 187 -4.81 18.08 5.69
C VAL A 187 -3.97 16.91 5.21
N GLU A 188 -4.54 15.72 5.28
CA GLU A 188 -3.90 14.49 4.82
C GLU A 188 -4.77 13.80 3.78
N GLY A 189 -4.12 13.02 2.94
CA GLY A 189 -4.72 12.16 1.94
C GLY A 189 -3.81 10.98 1.65
N HIS A 190 -4.33 9.98 0.93
CA HIS A 190 -3.56 8.83 0.52
C HIS A 190 -3.94 8.35 -0.88
N ILE A 191 -3.08 7.53 -1.45
CA ILE A 191 -3.37 6.70 -2.61
C ILE A 191 -2.70 5.34 -2.43
N ILE A 192 -3.36 4.28 -2.90
CA ILE A 192 -2.81 2.93 -2.96
C ILE A 192 -2.59 2.62 -4.43
N LEU A 193 -1.35 2.46 -4.86
CA LEU A 193 -1.01 2.08 -6.23
C LEU A 193 -0.72 0.57 -6.29
N PRO A 194 -1.21 -0.15 -7.31
CA PRO A 194 -0.80 -1.52 -7.54
C PRO A 194 0.65 -1.59 -8.06
N LEU A 195 1.36 -2.66 -7.72
CA LEU A 195 2.72 -2.93 -8.19
C LEU A 195 2.79 -4.31 -8.85
N PRO A 196 3.64 -4.49 -9.88
CA PRO A 196 4.51 -3.48 -10.49
C PRO A 196 3.73 -2.51 -11.41
N VAL A 197 4.13 -1.25 -11.46
CA VAL A 197 3.38 -0.15 -12.12
C VAL A 197 3.06 -0.44 -13.59
N ASP A 198 4.01 -1.00 -14.33
CA ASP A 198 3.88 -1.32 -15.76
C ASP A 198 2.84 -2.42 -16.04
N GLY A 199 2.56 -3.28 -15.05
CA GLY A 199 1.54 -4.32 -15.12
C GLY A 199 0.10 -3.81 -15.00
N PHE A 200 -0.10 -2.53 -14.62
CA PHE A 200 -1.40 -1.96 -14.26
C PHE A 200 -1.70 -0.64 -14.99
N ALA A 201 -1.22 -0.48 -16.23
CA ALA A 201 -1.41 0.76 -16.98
C ALA A 201 -2.89 1.18 -17.10
N THR A 202 -3.82 0.24 -17.32
CA THR A 202 -5.25 0.54 -17.46
C THR A 202 -5.84 1.07 -16.16
N GLU A 203 -5.50 0.45 -15.03
CA GLU A 203 -5.95 0.84 -13.70
C GLU A 203 -5.40 2.21 -13.33
N LEU A 204 -4.13 2.48 -13.63
CA LEU A 204 -3.50 3.78 -13.40
C LEU A 204 -4.16 4.91 -14.20
N GLU A 205 -4.63 4.63 -15.42
CA GLU A 205 -5.44 5.59 -16.19
C GLU A 205 -6.78 5.88 -15.50
N LEU A 206 -7.46 4.88 -14.94
CA LEU A 206 -8.71 5.07 -14.18
C LEU A 206 -8.50 5.86 -12.88
N MET A 207 -7.29 5.84 -12.33
CA MET A 207 -6.89 6.59 -11.14
C MET A 207 -6.52 8.04 -11.44
N LYS A 208 -6.46 8.43 -12.72
CA LYS A 208 -6.34 9.84 -13.10
C LYS A 208 -7.63 10.58 -12.78
N GLY A 209 -7.50 11.80 -12.30
CA GLY A 209 -8.67 12.68 -12.18
C GLY A 209 -9.26 12.99 -13.54
N LYS A 210 -10.59 13.23 -13.59
CA LYS A 210 -11.15 14.00 -14.70
C LYS A 210 -10.44 15.35 -14.76
N GLU A 211 -9.95 15.74 -15.93
CA GLU A 211 -9.47 17.10 -16.18
C GLU A 211 -10.58 18.07 -15.74
N VAL A 212 -10.27 18.94 -14.78
CA VAL A 212 -11.12 20.09 -14.52
C VAL A 212 -10.84 21.06 -15.66
N PRO A 213 -11.79 21.37 -16.55
CA PRO A 213 -11.54 22.31 -17.62
C PRO A 213 -11.11 23.65 -17.01
N ALA A 214 -9.99 24.19 -17.50
CA ALA A 214 -9.57 25.53 -17.14
C ALA A 214 -10.71 26.50 -17.49
N SER A 215 -11.13 27.30 -16.50
CA SER A 215 -12.07 28.42 -16.70
C SER A 215 -11.38 29.59 -17.39
#